data_AF-A0A1J7CGP7-F1
#
_entry.id   AF-A0A1J7CGP7-F1
#
_cell.length_a   1.000
_cell.length_b   1.000
_cell.length_c   1.000
_cell.angle_alpha   90.00
_cell.angle_beta   90.00
_cell.angle_gamma   90.00
#
_symmetry.space_group_name_H-M   'P 1'
#
loop_
_entity.id
_entity.type
_entity.pdbx_description
1 polymer ?
#
loop_
_entity_poly.entity_id
_entity_poly.type
_entity_poly.pdbx_seq_one_letter_code
_entity_poly.pdbx_strand_id
1 'polypeptide(L)'
;MKKYITLPNVIIFLWGPLYVAISVLYPDYTRYYLYLSIILVIPMIIRNLVIQRREDKLNGTAQLQTSIYSILISAVILGVLFFAAKQNHL
;
A
#
# COMPACT_ATOMS: atom_id res chain seq x y z
N MET A 1 16.47 -3.91 -15.09
CA MET A 1 15.78 -4.86 -14.16
C MET A 1 16.07 -4.60 -12.68
N LYS A 2 17.28 -4.23 -12.24
CA LYS A 2 17.59 -3.95 -10.81
C LYS A 2 16.88 -2.73 -10.17
N LYS A 3 16.27 -1.84 -10.97
CA LYS A 3 15.69 -0.56 -10.50
C LYS A 3 14.30 -0.70 -9.84
N TYR A 4 13.64 -1.85 -10.00
CA TYR A 4 12.30 -2.11 -9.44
C TYR A 4 12.34 -2.81 -8.07
N ILE A 5 13.49 -3.39 -7.69
CA ILE A 5 13.74 -3.94 -6.36
C ILE A 5 14.22 -2.79 -5.48
N THR A 6 13.32 -1.87 -5.17
CA THR A 6 13.57 -0.88 -4.15
C THR A 6 13.17 -1.48 -2.80
N LEU A 7 13.93 -1.19 -1.75
CA LEU A 7 13.63 -1.63 -0.37
C LEU A 7 12.13 -1.44 0.01
N PRO A 8 11.50 -0.29 -0.32
CA PRO A 8 10.08 -0.07 -0.04
C PRO A 8 9.15 -1.06 -0.73
N ASN A 9 9.39 -1.38 -2.01
CA ASN A 9 8.56 -2.32 -2.76
C ASN A 9 8.64 -3.73 -2.20
N VAL A 10 9.83 -4.15 -1.77
CA VAL A 10 10.05 -5.46 -1.14
C VAL A 10 9.34 -5.55 0.20
N ILE A 11 9.40 -4.49 1.02
CA ILE A 11 8.71 -4.42 2.31
C ILE A 11 7.19 -4.50 2.12
N ILE A 12 6.63 -3.75 1.17
CA ILE A 12 5.19 -3.77 0.88
C ILE A 12 4.74 -5.14 0.37
N PHE A 13 5.53 -5.77 -0.51
CA PHE A 13 5.23 -7.08 -1.05
C PHE A 13 5.25 -8.18 0.03
N LEU A 14 6.23 -8.13 0.95
CA LEU A 14 6.34 -9.08 2.07
C LEU A 14 5.32 -8.84 3.18
N TRP A 15 4.70 -7.65 3.24
CA TRP A 15 3.76 -7.29 4.30
C TRP A 15 2.52 -8.20 4.37
N GLY A 16 1.92 -8.51 3.22
CA GLY A 16 0.72 -9.36 3.15
C GLY A 16 0.95 -10.80 3.62
N PRO A 17 1.95 -11.53 3.09
CA PRO A 17 2.29 -12.88 3.54
C PRO A 17 2.68 -12.93 5.03
N LEU A 18 3.41 -11.91 5.51
CA LEU A 18 3.81 -11.82 6.91
C LEU A 18 2.61 -11.59 7.84
N TYR A 19 1.64 -10.77 7.42
CA TYR A 19 0.37 -10.59 8.12
C TYR A 19 -0.39 -11.92 8.25
N VAL A 20 -0.48 -12.69 7.17
CA VAL A 20 -1.14 -14.01 7.18
C VAL A 20 -0.41 -14.97 8.13
N ALA A 21 0.92 -15.05 8.03
CA ALA A 21 1.71 -15.91 8.92
C ALA A 21 1.52 -15.55 10.41
N ILE A 22 1.51 -14.26 10.75
CA ILE A 22 1.30 -13.78 12.12
C ILE A 22 -0.13 -14.07 12.58
N SER A 23 -1.12 -13.93 11.69
CA SER A 23 -2.52 -14.23 12.03
C SER A 23 -2.75 -15.71 12.37
N VAL A 24 -2.00 -16.61 11.74
CA VAL A 24 -2.09 -18.06 11.97
C VAL A 24 -1.25 -18.51 13.18
N LEU A 25 -0.02 -18.01 13.31
CA LEU A 25 0.91 -18.43 14.37
C LEU A 25 0.67 -17.69 15.70
N TYR A 26 0.20 -16.45 15.64
CA TYR A 26 0.08 -15.53 16.78
C TYR A 26 -1.21 -14.68 16.68
N PRO A 27 -2.40 -15.31 16.73
CA PRO A 27 -3.68 -14.64 16.49
C PRO A 27 -3.91 -13.43 17.40
N ASP A 28 -3.50 -13.50 18.67
CA ASP A 28 -3.62 -12.40 19.64
C ASP A 28 -2.78 -11.18 19.29
N TYR A 29 -1.66 -11.38 18.58
CA TYR A 29 -0.71 -10.34 18.20
C TYR A 29 -1.01 -9.72 16.82
N THR A 30 -1.94 -10.31 16.06
CA THR A 30 -2.35 -9.83 14.74
C THR A 30 -2.73 -8.36 14.74
N ARG A 31 -3.48 -7.91 15.75
CA ARG A 31 -3.94 -6.52 15.87
C ARG A 31 -2.78 -5.56 16.13
N TYR A 32 -1.86 -5.94 17.01
CA TYR A 32 -0.70 -5.13 17.35
C TYR A 32 0.25 -5.00 16.16
N TYR A 33 0.45 -6.08 15.41
CA TYR A 33 1.21 -6.06 14.16
C TYR A 33 0.59 -5.11 13.13
N LEU A 34 -0.74 -5.15 12.98
CA LEU A 34 -1.47 -4.22 12.10
C LEU A 34 -1.26 -2.76 12.52
N TYR A 35 -1.45 -2.42 13.79
CA TYR A 35 -1.25 -1.05 14.27
C TYR A 35 0.18 -0.56 14.08
N LEU A 36 1.17 -1.38 14.40
CA LEU A 36 2.58 -1.04 14.26
C LEU A 36 2.95 -0.85 12.79
N SER A 37 2.41 -1.68 11.91
CA SER A 37 2.64 -1.53 10.47
C SER A 37 2.03 -0.26 9.88
N ILE A 38 0.84 0.15 10.30
CA ILE A 38 0.21 1.40 9.87
C ILE A 38 1.09 2.59 10.28
N ILE A 39 1.59 2.58 11.52
CA ILE A 39 2.48 3.63 12.04
C ILE A 39 3.78 3.72 11.24
N LEU A 40 4.31 2.62 10.72
CA LEU A 40 5.52 2.63 9.89
C LEU A 40 5.25 3.02 8.43
N VAL A 41 4.14 2.56 7.86
CA VAL A 41 3.81 2.75 6.45
C VAL A 41 3.37 4.19 6.16
N ILE A 42 2.53 4.79 7.02
CA ILE A 42 2.03 6.16 6.84
C ILE A 42 3.16 7.19 6.64
N PRO A 43 4.15 7.34 7.54
CA PRO A 43 5.21 8.34 7.38
C PRO A 43 6.09 8.06 6.15
N MET A 44 6.29 6.78 5.81
CA MET A 44 7.03 6.39 4.61
C MET A 44 6.33 6.85 3.33
N ILE A 45 5.01 6.64 3.24
CA ILE A 45 4.17 7.10 2.12
C ILE A 45 4.17 8.63 2.06
N ILE A 46 3.99 9.32 3.20
CA ILE A 46 3.98 10.79 3.25
C ILE A 46 5.30 11.34 2.71
N ARG A 47 6.45 10.81 3.16
CA ARG A 47 7.76 11.24 2.68
C ARG A 47 7.91 11.03 1.17
N ASN A 48 7.46 9.88 0.66
CA ASN A 48 7.53 9.58 -0.78
C ASN A 48 6.67 10.55 -1.60
N LEU A 49 5.46 10.87 -1.14
CA LEU A 49 4.56 11.84 -1.78
C LEU A 49 5.16 13.26 -1.78
N VAL A 50 5.80 13.66 -0.67
CA VAL A 50 6.48 14.97 -0.59
C VAL A 50 7.63 15.06 -1.59
N ILE A 51 8.41 13.99 -1.73
CA ILE A 51 9.51 13.91 -2.71
C ILE A 51 8.96 13.95 -4.13
N GLN A 52 7.97 13.12 -4.47
CA GLN A 52 7.34 13.12 -5.79
C GLN A 52 6.75 14.49 -6.16
N ARG A 53 6.11 15.19 -5.22
CA ARG A 53 5.57 16.54 -5.46
C ARG A 53 6.67 17.55 -5.81
N ARG A 54 7.84 17.41 -5.19
CA ARG A 54 8.98 18.28 -5.44
C ARG A 54 9.62 17.96 -6.81
N GLU A 55 9.73 16.68 -7.15
CA GLU A 55 10.24 16.23 -8.45
C GLU A 55 9.32 16.64 -9.60
N ASP A 56 8.00 16.52 -9.44
CA ASP A 56 7.03 16.95 -10.46
C ASP A 56 7.09 18.46 -10.74
N LYS A 57 7.29 19.28 -9.70
CA LYS A 57 7.46 20.74 -9.86
C LYS A 57 8.75 21.10 -10.60
N LEU A 58 9.81 20.32 -10.41
CA LEU A 58 11.12 20.58 -11.04
C LEU A 58 11.17 20.07 -12.48
N ASN A 59 10.51 18.95 -12.77
CA ASN A 59 10.52 18.31 -14.08
C ASN A 59 9.34 18.69 -14.98
N GLY A 60 8.36 19.45 -14.47
CA GLY A 60 7.15 19.80 -15.20
C GLY A 60 6.25 18.61 -15.50
N THR A 61 6.39 17.51 -14.74
CA THR A 61 5.64 16.26 -14.92
C THR A 61 4.40 16.22 -14.02
N ALA A 62 3.42 15.40 -14.40
CA ALA A 62 2.16 15.20 -13.65
C ALA A 62 2.09 13.81 -12.98
N GLN A 63 3.24 13.24 -12.61
CA GLN A 63 3.35 11.84 -12.18
C GLN A 63 2.57 11.58 -10.87
N LEU A 64 2.47 12.58 -10.01
CA LEU A 64 1.70 12.54 -8.77
C LEU A 64 0.19 12.56 -9.06
N GLN A 65 -0.27 13.33 -10.04
CA GLN A 65 -1.69 13.27 -10.47
C GLN A 65 -2.02 11.88 -11.03
N THR A 66 -1.18 11.35 -11.93
CA THR A 66 -1.37 10.00 -12.48
C THR A 66 -1.37 8.93 -11.39
N SER A 67 -0.49 9.05 -10.39
CA SER A 67 -0.44 8.13 -9.25
C SER A 67 -1.71 8.23 -8.38
N ILE A 68 -2.22 9.43 -8.12
CA ILE A 68 -3.48 9.63 -7.39
C ILE A 68 -4.64 8.98 -8.14
N TYR A 69 -4.78 9.22 -9.45
CA TYR A 69 -5.83 8.59 -10.25
C TYR A 69 -5.73 7.06 -10.23
N SER A 70 -4.52 6.50 -10.31
CA SER A 70 -4.32 5.06 -10.23
C SER A 70 -4.73 4.49 -8.87
N ILE A 71 -4.41 5.17 -7.75
CA ILE A 71 -4.84 4.74 -6.41
C ILE A 71 -6.37 4.81 -6.30
N LEU A 72 -6.98 5.89 -6.82
CA LEU A 72 -8.43 6.09 -6.77
C LEU A 72 -9.16 5.00 -7.57
N ILE A 73 -8.68 4.67 -8.77
CA ILE A 73 -9.21 3.58 -9.61
C ILE A 73 -9.06 2.24 -8.89
N SER A 74 -7.89 1.94 -8.34
CA SER A 74 -7.65 0.70 -7.57
C SER A 74 -8.58 0.59 -6.37
N ALA A 75 -8.84 1.69 -5.65
CA ALA A 75 -9.78 1.71 -4.52
C ALA A 75 -11.23 1.43 -4.96
N VAL A 76 -11.65 1.98 -6.10
CA VAL A 76 -12.98 1.69 -6.68
C VAL A 76 -13.10 0.22 -7.05
N ILE A 77 -12.09 -0.35 -7.73
CA ILE A 77 -12.08 -1.77 -8.11
C ILE A 77 -12.13 -2.66 -6.86
N LEU A 78 -11.32 -2.35 -5.83
CA LEU A 78 -11.35 -3.06 -4.55
C LEU A 78 -12.72 -2.96 -3.87
N GLY A 79 -13.35 -1.79 -3.90
CA GLY A 79 -14.71 -1.61 -3.40
C GLY A 79 -15.72 -2.51 -4.11
N VAL A 80 -15.69 -2.52 -5.44
CA VAL A 80 -16.57 -3.38 -6.25
C VAL A 80 -16.31 -4.86 -5.95
N LEU A 81 -15.05 -5.29 -5.89
CA LEU A 81 -14.68 -6.66 -5.54
C LEU A 81 -15.12 -7.03 -4.12
N PHE A 82 -14.99 -6.12 -3.16
CA PHE A 82 -15.44 -6.34 -1.78
C PHE A 82 -16.96 -6.50 -1.70
N PHE A 83 -17.73 -5.66 -2.41
CA PHE A 83 -19.17 -5.80 -2.49
C PHE A 83 -19.60 -7.07 -3.22
N ALA A 84 -18.93 -7.43 -4.32
CA ALA A 84 -19.17 -8.67 -5.04
C ALA A 84 -18.85 -9.91 -4.18
N ALA A 85 -17.72 -9.90 -3.47
CA ALA A 85 -17.35 -10.97 -2.53
C ALA A 85 -18.35 -11.10 -1.38
N LYS A 86 -18.82 -9.98 -0.82
CA LYS A 86 -19.86 -9.96 0.21
C LYS A 86 -21.19 -10.55 -0.29
N GLN A 87 -21.58 -10.28 -1.54
CA GLN A 87 -22.79 -10.84 -2.15
C GLN A 87 -22.68 -12.34 -2.43
N ASN A 88 -21.49 -12.82 -2.76
CA ASN A 88 -21.25 -14.22 -3.12
C ASN A 88 -21.06 -15.18 -1.93
N HIS A 89 -21.20 -14.73 -0.67
CA HIS A 89 -21.06 -15.56 0.54
C HIS A 89 -19.86 -16.52 0.53
N LEU A 90 -18.68 -16.03 0.11
CA LEU A 90 -17.40 -16.69 0.42
C LEU A 90 -16.94 -16.30 1.82
#